data_AF-A0A8D8NP68-F1
#
_entry.id   AF-A0A8D8NP68-F1
#
_cell.length_a   1.000
_cell.length_b   1.000
_cell.length_c   1.000
_cell.angle_alpha   90.00
_cell.angle_beta   90.00
_cell.angle_gamma   90.00
#
_symmetry.space_group_name_H-M   'P 1'
#
loop_
_entity.id
_entity.type
_entity.pdbx_description
1 polymer ?
#
loop_
_entity_poly.entity_id
_entity_poly.type
_entity_poly.pdbx_seq_one_letter_code
_entity_poly.pdbx_strand_id
1 'polypeptide(L)'
;MSRQLNPNQQKISEKLIILNDRGIGILTRIYNIKKACGDTKSKPGFLSEKSLESSIKFIVKRFPNIDVKGLAAITNIKSEIIKSLSLYYYTFVDLLDFKDNVCEILTTMDALQIHLDITLNYELTKNYMDLVTTYVSLMILLSRVEDRKAVLGLFNAAYEMQHQQSDQSFPRLGQMIIDYDAPVKKLADEFIPHQRLLASSITSLTKIYPMRNLSAEKWRELQLLSLVGTPATLLKAAKTDTMSCEYVSLETLDRWVIFGLMLNHQALGHHDTITSMWISALDSSWVVALFRDEVIYIHQYIQNTFEGMKGYGKRISEVKECYNQAVQKAGLLHRERRKFLRTALKELATIMTDQPGLLGPKALLIFIGLCYARDEILWLLRHNDNPPVVKSKGKSTEDLVDRQLPELLFHMEELRALVRKYSQVMQRYYVQYLSGYDAIDLNFKMQQLQVCPEDESIILSSLYNTAASLTVKQVEDNETFDFRAFRLDWFRLQTFMSAKSAIRIVDFPDLARLLDSMVFHTKMVDNLDEILVETSDLSIFC
;
A
#
# COMPACT_ATOMS: atom_id res chain seq x y z
N MET A 1 -18.89 6.44 -33.19
CA MET A 1 -17.57 5.78 -33.07
C MET A 1 -16.82 6.47 -31.95
N SER A 2 -16.75 5.87 -30.75
CA SER A 2 -15.88 6.39 -29.69
C SER A 2 -14.43 6.27 -30.16
N ARG A 3 -13.66 7.36 -30.04
CA ARG A 3 -12.25 7.40 -30.40
C ARG A 3 -11.51 6.34 -29.56
N GLN A 4 -10.78 5.43 -30.21
CA GLN A 4 -10.00 4.42 -29.50
C GLN A 4 -8.96 5.13 -28.62
N LEU A 5 -8.99 4.87 -27.32
CA LEU A 5 -8.05 5.47 -26.37
C LEU A 5 -6.64 4.95 -26.68
N ASN A 6 -5.70 5.86 -26.89
CA ASN A 6 -4.28 5.51 -27.03
C ASN A 6 -3.66 5.38 -25.62
N PRO A 7 -3.18 4.19 -25.20
CA PRO A 7 -2.54 3.98 -23.90
C PRO A 7 -1.40 4.97 -23.64
N ASN A 8 -0.59 5.26 -24.66
CA ASN A 8 0.64 6.06 -24.55
C ASN A 8 0.35 7.53 -24.19
N GLN A 9 -0.88 8.00 -24.43
CA GLN A 9 -1.29 9.36 -24.15
C GLN A 9 -2.07 9.50 -22.83
N GLN A 10 -2.43 8.40 -22.17
CA GLN A 10 -3.23 8.45 -20.94
C GLN A 10 -2.41 8.75 -19.68
N LYS A 11 -1.08 8.62 -19.74
CA LYS A 11 -0.16 8.89 -18.62
C LYS A 11 -0.54 8.14 -17.33
N ILE A 12 -0.92 6.85 -17.46
CA ILE A 12 -1.43 6.06 -16.34
C ILE A 12 -0.37 5.92 -15.24
N SER A 13 0.89 5.66 -15.62
CA SER A 13 1.99 5.53 -14.65
C SER A 13 2.18 6.83 -13.86
N GLU A 14 2.23 8.00 -14.51
CA GLU A 14 2.35 9.28 -13.81
C GLU A 14 1.14 9.59 -12.93
N LYS A 15 -0.08 9.38 -13.45
CA LYS A 15 -1.31 9.60 -12.68
C LYS A 15 -1.35 8.68 -11.45
N LEU A 16 -0.96 7.42 -11.57
CA LEU A 16 -0.90 6.47 -10.45
C LEU A 16 0.10 6.93 -9.37
N ILE A 17 1.31 7.35 -9.75
CA ILE A 17 2.31 7.86 -8.79
C ILE A 17 1.75 9.08 -8.03
N ILE A 18 1.23 10.06 -8.78
CA ILE A 18 0.74 11.32 -8.20
C ILE A 18 -0.46 11.06 -7.29
N LEU A 19 -1.40 10.21 -7.71
CA LEU A 19 -2.58 9.90 -6.92
C LEU A 19 -2.25 9.09 -5.67
N ASN A 20 -1.31 8.14 -5.74
CA ASN A 20 -0.88 7.41 -4.55
C ASN A 20 -0.26 8.35 -3.51
N ASP A 21 0.66 9.23 -3.91
CA ASP A 21 1.25 10.22 -3.01
C ASP A 21 0.19 11.17 -2.43
N ARG A 22 -0.69 11.71 -3.29
CA ARG A 22 -1.81 12.58 -2.86
C ARG A 22 -2.73 11.87 -1.87
N GLY A 23 -3.02 10.58 -2.09
CA GLY A 23 -3.86 9.76 -1.23
C GLY A 23 -3.28 9.61 0.18
N ILE A 24 -1.97 9.40 0.31
CA ILE A 24 -1.28 9.37 1.62
C ILE A 24 -1.34 10.74 2.31
N GLY A 25 -1.16 11.83 1.55
CA GLY A 25 -1.30 13.19 2.07
C GLY A 25 -2.70 13.46 2.63
N ILE A 26 -3.75 13.05 1.91
CA ILE A 26 -5.14 13.21 2.37
C ILE A 26 -5.43 12.30 3.56
N LEU A 27 -4.94 11.05 3.58
CA LEU A 27 -5.07 10.14 4.73
C LEU A 27 -4.51 10.80 5.99
N THR A 28 -3.32 11.40 5.88
CA THR A 28 -2.68 12.11 6.98
C THR A 28 -3.53 13.27 7.50
N ARG A 29 -4.12 14.06 6.60
CA ARG A 29 -4.97 15.20 6.99
C ARG A 29 -6.28 14.74 7.62
N ILE A 30 -6.96 13.75 7.05
CA ILE A 30 -8.21 13.20 7.59
C ILE A 30 -7.95 12.51 8.94
N TYR A 31 -6.83 11.81 9.08
CA TYR A 31 -6.39 11.23 10.34
C TYR A 31 -6.25 12.31 11.43
N ASN A 32 -5.55 13.41 11.13
CA ASN A 32 -5.38 14.51 12.07
C ASN A 32 -6.73 15.16 12.44
N ILE A 33 -7.64 15.35 11.46
CA ILE A 33 -9.00 15.83 11.73
C ILE A 33 -9.75 14.86 12.65
N LYS A 34 -9.68 13.56 12.40
CA LYS A 34 -10.33 12.54 13.24
C LYS A 34 -9.81 12.61 14.68
N LYS A 35 -8.49 12.64 14.87
CA LYS A 35 -7.88 12.75 16.21
C LYS A 35 -8.29 14.06 16.89
N ALA A 36 -8.23 15.18 16.17
CA ALA A 36 -8.56 16.49 16.71
C ALA A 36 -10.04 16.61 17.12
N CYS A 37 -10.97 16.06 16.33
CA CYS A 37 -12.40 16.06 16.65
C CYS A 37 -12.75 15.05 17.76
N GLY A 38 -11.98 13.96 17.89
CA GLY A 38 -12.18 12.96 18.94
C GLY A 38 -11.67 13.38 20.32
N ASP A 39 -10.69 14.29 20.39
CA ASP A 39 -10.19 14.83 21.65
C ASP A 39 -10.92 16.10 22.08
N THR A 40 -11.46 16.08 23.30
CA THR A 40 -12.20 17.19 23.90
C THR A 40 -11.43 18.51 23.99
N LYS A 41 -10.09 18.48 24.05
CA LYS A 41 -9.27 19.70 24.15
C LYS A 41 -8.96 20.32 22.80
N SER A 42 -8.76 19.51 21.76
CA SER A 42 -8.47 20.00 20.40
C SER A 42 -9.72 20.19 19.53
N LYS A 43 -10.88 19.65 19.94
CA LYS A 43 -12.11 19.75 19.17
C LYS A 43 -12.48 21.23 18.95
N PRO A 44 -12.83 21.65 17.71
CA PRO A 44 -13.25 23.02 17.45
C PRO A 44 -14.33 23.48 18.43
N GLY A 45 -14.10 24.61 19.12
CA GLY A 45 -14.95 25.07 20.23
C GLY A 45 -16.43 25.17 19.87
N PHE A 46 -16.75 25.57 18.65
CA PHE A 46 -18.13 25.65 18.13
C PHE A 46 -18.89 24.33 18.23
N LEU A 47 -18.22 23.18 18.11
CA LEU A 47 -18.85 21.86 18.18
C LEU A 47 -19.18 21.42 19.62
N SER A 48 -18.60 22.10 20.61
CA SER A 48 -18.77 21.81 22.04
C SER A 48 -19.57 22.91 22.76
N GLU A 49 -19.92 23.98 22.06
CA GLU A 49 -20.59 25.14 22.64
C GLU A 49 -22.08 24.87 22.86
N LYS A 50 -22.54 24.98 24.11
CA LYS A 50 -23.94 24.70 24.49
C LYS A 50 -24.95 25.60 23.76
N SER A 51 -24.57 26.82 23.43
CA SER A 51 -25.40 27.77 22.68
C SER A 51 -25.70 27.29 21.25
N LEU A 52 -24.79 26.51 20.65
CA LEU A 52 -24.88 26.02 19.27
C LEU A 52 -25.41 24.59 19.17
N GLU A 53 -25.59 23.89 20.29
CA GLU A 53 -26.00 22.49 20.32
C GLU A 53 -27.32 22.24 19.55
N SER A 54 -28.30 23.12 19.71
CA SER A 54 -29.60 23.03 19.02
C SER A 54 -29.45 23.22 17.50
N SER A 55 -28.64 24.19 17.08
CA SER A 55 -28.30 24.45 15.68
C SER A 55 -27.55 23.29 15.04
N ILE A 56 -26.59 22.69 15.75
CA ILE A 56 -25.84 21.52 15.29
C ILE A 56 -26.75 20.31 15.11
N LYS A 57 -27.61 20.01 16.09
CA LYS A 57 -28.60 18.93 15.97
C LYS A 57 -29.53 19.13 14.78
N PHE A 58 -29.98 20.37 14.54
CA PHE A 58 -30.79 20.70 13.37
C PHE A 58 -30.04 20.46 12.06
N ILE A 59 -28.80 20.93 11.95
CA ILE A 59 -27.90 20.74 10.81
C ILE A 59 -27.70 19.25 10.51
N VAL A 60 -27.29 18.47 11.51
CA VAL A 60 -26.99 17.04 11.34
C VAL A 60 -28.24 16.27 10.91
N LYS A 61 -29.41 16.60 11.48
CA LYS A 61 -30.68 15.95 11.12
C LYS A 61 -31.13 16.24 9.69
N ARG A 62 -30.82 17.43 9.17
CA ARG A 62 -31.23 17.88 7.83
C ARG A 62 -30.15 17.73 6.77
N PHE A 63 -28.95 17.26 7.15
CA PHE A 63 -27.82 17.11 6.25
C PHE A 63 -28.18 16.23 5.03
N PRO A 64 -27.95 16.69 3.78
CA PRO A 64 -27.17 17.86 3.38
C PRO A 64 -28.05 19.10 3.09
N ASN A 65 -29.37 18.97 3.18
CA ASN A 65 -30.37 19.98 2.82
C ASN A 65 -30.70 20.88 4.01
N ILE A 66 -29.78 21.77 4.36
CA ILE A 66 -29.87 22.65 5.53
C ILE A 66 -30.65 23.93 5.18
N ASP A 67 -31.61 24.32 6.02
CA ASP A 67 -32.30 25.62 5.91
C ASP A 67 -31.70 26.63 6.90
N VAL A 68 -31.04 27.67 6.38
CA VAL A 68 -30.37 28.70 7.19
C VAL A 68 -31.33 29.57 8.00
N LYS A 69 -32.63 29.62 7.65
CA LYS A 69 -33.62 30.45 8.37
C LYS A 69 -33.80 30.03 9.83
N GLY A 70 -33.51 28.77 10.16
CA GLY A 70 -33.61 28.23 11.53
C GLY A 70 -32.37 28.42 12.40
N LEU A 71 -31.33 29.10 11.92
CA LEU A 71 -29.99 29.09 12.52
C LEU A 71 -29.56 30.46 13.10
N ALA A 72 -30.47 31.15 13.80
CA ALA A 72 -30.23 32.50 14.32
C ALA A 72 -28.98 32.62 15.23
N ALA A 73 -28.60 31.56 15.95
CA ALA A 73 -27.42 31.53 16.80
C ALA A 73 -26.09 31.65 16.04
N ILE A 74 -26.07 31.31 14.74
CA ILE A 74 -24.88 31.36 13.88
C ILE A 74 -24.63 32.77 13.33
N THR A 75 -25.68 33.60 13.21
CA THR A 75 -25.64 34.89 12.49
C THR A 75 -24.50 35.81 12.93
N ASN A 76 -24.27 35.92 14.24
CA ASN A 76 -23.29 36.85 14.82
C ASN A 76 -21.85 36.29 14.84
N ILE A 77 -21.68 34.98 14.66
CA ILE A 77 -20.38 34.28 14.72
C ILE A 77 -19.98 33.63 13.39
N LYS A 78 -20.76 33.87 12.32
CA LYS A 78 -20.57 33.22 11.00
C LYS A 78 -19.15 33.38 10.43
N SER A 79 -18.55 34.57 10.55
CA SER A 79 -17.21 34.83 10.02
C SER A 79 -16.12 34.09 10.80
N GLU A 80 -16.31 33.87 12.10
CA GLU A 80 -15.39 33.09 12.92
C GLU A 80 -15.51 31.59 12.63
N ILE A 81 -16.74 31.09 12.42
CA ILE A 81 -17.00 29.71 12.01
C ILE A 81 -16.33 29.42 10.67
N ILE A 82 -16.51 30.29 9.66
CA ILE A 82 -15.87 30.11 8.35
C ILE A 82 -14.35 30.06 8.51
N LYS A 83 -13.76 31.02 9.24
CA LYS A 83 -12.32 31.07 9.46
C LYS A 83 -11.79 29.80 10.11
N SER A 84 -12.45 29.34 11.19
CA SER A 84 -12.00 28.20 11.99
C SER A 84 -12.20 26.85 11.28
N LEU A 85 -13.35 26.64 10.62
CA LEU A 85 -13.68 25.37 9.98
C LEU A 85 -13.20 25.25 8.53
N SER A 86 -12.72 26.33 7.91
CA SER A 86 -12.23 26.34 6.52
C SER A 86 -11.23 25.23 6.23
N LEU A 87 -10.23 25.04 7.10
CA LEU A 87 -9.20 24.03 6.90
C LEU A 87 -9.79 22.62 6.84
N TYR A 88 -10.78 22.33 7.70
CA TYR A 88 -11.43 21.02 7.73
C TYR A 88 -12.33 20.85 6.51
N TYR A 89 -13.16 21.86 6.22
CA TYR A 89 -14.04 21.87 5.06
C TYR A 89 -13.29 21.60 3.75
N TYR A 90 -12.26 22.39 3.45
CA TYR A 90 -11.50 22.23 2.21
C TYR A 90 -10.65 20.94 2.18
N THR A 91 -10.32 20.35 3.33
CA THR A 91 -9.73 18.99 3.35
C THR A 91 -10.73 17.92 2.89
N PHE A 92 -12.01 18.07 3.21
CA PHE A 92 -13.04 17.16 2.69
C PHE A 92 -13.35 17.43 1.21
N VAL A 93 -13.23 18.69 0.75
CA VAL A 93 -13.28 19.02 -0.69
C VAL A 93 -12.11 18.36 -1.43
N ASP A 94 -10.89 18.43 -0.91
CA ASP A 94 -9.71 17.75 -1.47
C ASP A 94 -9.93 16.22 -1.59
N LEU A 95 -10.64 15.61 -0.63
CA LEU A 95 -11.01 14.20 -0.66
C LEU A 95 -12.04 13.89 -1.76
N LEU A 96 -13.01 14.79 -1.99
CA LEU A 96 -13.97 14.67 -3.09
C LEU A 96 -13.25 14.72 -4.44
N ASP A 97 -12.34 15.69 -4.63
CA ASP A 97 -11.57 15.82 -5.87
C ASP A 97 -10.64 14.61 -6.08
N PHE A 98 -10.00 14.11 -5.02
CA PHE A 98 -9.21 12.89 -5.08
C PHE A 98 -10.05 11.70 -5.54
N LYS A 99 -11.24 11.51 -4.95
CA LYS A 99 -12.17 10.45 -5.36
C LYS A 99 -12.50 10.55 -6.85
N ASP A 100 -12.81 11.74 -7.35
CA ASP A 100 -13.17 11.94 -8.76
C ASP A 100 -12.03 11.50 -9.69
N ASN A 101 -10.79 11.89 -9.36
CA ASN A 101 -9.60 11.50 -10.12
C ASN A 101 -9.32 9.98 -10.05
N VAL A 102 -9.55 9.35 -8.90
CA VAL A 102 -9.45 7.88 -8.76
C VAL A 102 -10.49 7.18 -9.65
N CYS A 103 -11.74 7.65 -9.66
CA CYS A 103 -12.78 7.08 -10.51
C CYS A 103 -12.44 7.21 -12.00
N GLU A 104 -11.89 8.37 -12.42
CA GLU A 104 -11.47 8.62 -13.80
C GLU A 104 -10.35 7.66 -14.23
N ILE A 105 -9.30 7.49 -13.41
CA ILE A 105 -8.18 6.62 -13.78
C ILE A 105 -8.62 5.15 -13.83
N LEU A 106 -9.43 4.68 -12.88
CA LEU A 106 -9.98 3.31 -12.89
C LEU A 106 -10.79 3.07 -14.17
N THR A 107 -11.68 4.00 -14.52
CA THR A 107 -12.46 3.93 -15.77
C THR A 107 -11.57 3.90 -17.01
N THR A 108 -10.49 4.69 -17.02
CA THR A 108 -9.53 4.73 -18.12
C THR A 108 -8.78 3.39 -18.25
N MET A 109 -8.31 2.83 -17.14
CA MET A 109 -7.62 1.53 -17.13
C MET A 109 -8.52 0.38 -17.62
N ASP A 110 -9.80 0.40 -17.26
CA ASP A 110 -10.78 -0.56 -17.77
C ASP A 110 -11.07 -0.40 -19.26
N ALA A 111 -11.22 0.83 -19.74
CA ALA A 111 -11.42 1.11 -21.15
C ALA A 111 -10.22 0.69 -22.01
N LEU A 112 -9.00 0.80 -21.48
CA LEU A 112 -7.76 0.31 -22.09
C LEU A 112 -7.59 -1.23 -21.96
N GLN A 113 -8.46 -1.88 -21.21
CA GLN A 113 -8.43 -3.31 -20.94
C GLN A 113 -7.10 -3.80 -20.33
N ILE A 114 -6.48 -2.98 -19.47
CA ILE A 114 -5.18 -3.29 -18.87
C ILE A 114 -5.19 -4.66 -18.17
N HIS A 115 -4.13 -5.42 -18.40
CA HIS A 115 -3.80 -6.67 -17.70
C HIS A 115 -2.93 -6.36 -16.48
N LEU A 116 -3.26 -6.91 -15.31
CA LEU A 116 -2.49 -6.72 -14.08
C LEU A 116 -2.01 -8.07 -13.56
N ASP A 117 -0.70 -8.16 -13.32
CA ASP A 117 0.00 -9.33 -12.83
C ASP A 117 1.27 -8.94 -12.05
N ILE A 118 1.22 -9.09 -10.73
CA ILE A 118 2.30 -8.65 -9.83
C ILE A 118 3.67 -9.25 -10.16
N THR A 119 3.72 -10.41 -10.84
CA THR A 119 4.97 -11.07 -11.23
C THR A 119 5.52 -10.62 -12.60
N LEU A 120 4.79 -9.77 -13.33
CA LEU A 120 5.17 -9.28 -14.67
C LEU A 120 5.25 -7.77 -14.72
N ASN A 121 4.17 -7.08 -14.37
CA ASN A 121 4.07 -5.62 -14.33
C ASN A 121 3.94 -5.15 -12.88
N TYR A 122 5.01 -5.41 -12.12
CA TYR A 122 5.08 -5.16 -10.69
C TYR A 122 4.68 -3.73 -10.32
N GLU A 123 5.30 -2.71 -10.93
CA GLU A 123 5.04 -1.30 -10.61
C GLU A 123 3.58 -0.93 -10.89
N LEU A 124 3.04 -1.36 -12.03
CA LEU A 124 1.65 -1.10 -12.41
C LEU A 124 0.65 -1.78 -11.48
N THR A 125 0.85 -3.05 -11.17
CA THR A 125 -0.04 -3.81 -10.29
C THR A 125 0.05 -3.31 -8.86
N LYS A 126 1.25 -3.06 -8.34
CA LYS A 126 1.47 -2.49 -7.00
C LYS A 126 0.78 -1.14 -6.87
N ASN A 127 1.07 -0.19 -7.77
CA ASN A 127 0.50 1.16 -7.68
C ASN A 127 -1.03 1.17 -7.85
N TYR A 128 -1.58 0.26 -8.66
CA TYR A 128 -3.02 0.07 -8.74
C TYR A 128 -3.60 -0.42 -7.39
N MET A 129 -3.03 -1.47 -6.81
CA MET A 129 -3.52 -2.04 -5.55
C MET A 129 -3.34 -1.07 -4.36
N ASP A 130 -2.23 -0.32 -4.33
CA ASP A 130 -2.01 0.76 -3.37
C ASP A 130 -3.07 1.86 -3.49
N LEU A 131 -3.43 2.25 -4.71
CA LEU A 131 -4.44 3.29 -4.93
C LEU A 131 -5.83 2.81 -4.48
N VAL A 132 -6.21 1.58 -4.85
CA VAL A 132 -7.47 0.96 -4.45
C VAL A 132 -7.56 0.86 -2.93
N THR A 133 -6.51 0.35 -2.27
CA THR A 133 -6.53 0.19 -0.81
C THR A 133 -6.43 1.51 -0.05
N THR A 134 -5.73 2.50 -0.59
CA THR A 134 -5.72 3.88 -0.08
C THR A 134 -7.10 4.51 -0.18
N TYR A 135 -7.80 4.32 -1.31
CA TYR A 135 -9.16 4.81 -1.50
C TYR A 135 -10.16 4.17 -0.53
N VAL A 136 -10.10 2.85 -0.36
CA VAL A 136 -10.87 2.13 0.68
C VAL A 136 -10.56 2.69 2.05
N SER A 137 -9.27 2.87 2.37
CA SER A 137 -8.83 3.33 3.68
C SER A 137 -9.34 4.73 4.01
N LEU A 138 -9.28 5.64 3.03
CA LEU A 138 -9.80 7.00 3.13
C LEU A 138 -11.28 7.03 3.42
N MET A 139 -12.07 6.24 2.68
CA MET A 139 -13.52 6.24 2.82
C MET A 139 -13.98 5.61 4.14
N ILE A 140 -13.26 4.60 4.64
CA ILE A 140 -13.51 4.07 5.98
C ILE A 140 -13.09 5.07 7.06
N LEU A 141 -11.96 5.76 6.91
CA LEU A 141 -11.50 6.74 7.89
C LEU A 141 -12.46 7.95 7.95
N LEU A 142 -12.95 8.40 6.78
CA LEU A 142 -13.98 9.42 6.64
C LEU A 142 -15.24 9.08 7.44
N SER A 143 -15.76 7.85 7.31
CA SER A 143 -16.99 7.44 7.99
C SER A 143 -16.83 7.37 9.53
N ARG A 144 -15.59 7.28 10.01
CA ARG A 144 -15.23 7.31 11.44
C ARG A 144 -15.01 8.70 12.02
N VAL A 145 -15.10 9.76 11.20
CA VAL A 145 -15.15 11.14 11.72
C VAL A 145 -16.59 11.43 12.14
N GLU A 146 -16.88 11.32 13.43
CA GLU A 146 -18.24 11.45 13.99
C GLU A 146 -18.88 12.81 13.66
N ASP A 147 -18.15 13.90 13.91
CA ASP A 147 -18.66 15.27 13.70
C ASP A 147 -18.62 15.75 12.24
N ARG A 148 -18.33 14.90 11.25
CA ARG A 148 -18.15 15.32 9.84
C ARG A 148 -19.35 16.10 9.29
N LYS A 149 -20.58 15.65 9.58
CA LYS A 149 -21.83 16.32 9.15
C LYS A 149 -22.00 17.68 9.83
N ALA A 150 -21.63 17.78 11.10
CA ALA A 150 -21.69 19.02 11.87
C ALA A 150 -20.66 20.04 11.35
N VAL A 151 -19.41 19.64 11.16
CA VAL A 151 -18.33 20.49 10.63
C VAL A 151 -18.71 21.07 9.27
N LEU A 152 -19.10 20.20 8.33
CA LEU A 152 -19.41 20.61 6.96
C LEU A 152 -20.68 21.46 6.89
N GLY A 153 -21.72 21.06 7.64
CA GLY A 153 -22.98 21.78 7.65
C GLY A 153 -22.91 23.15 8.34
N LEU A 154 -22.15 23.27 9.45
CA LEU A 154 -21.89 24.56 10.11
C LEU A 154 -21.12 25.50 9.19
N PHE A 155 -20.06 25.01 8.54
CA PHE A 155 -19.30 25.82 7.59
C PHE A 155 -20.20 26.33 6.46
N ASN A 156 -20.95 25.44 5.80
CA ASN A 156 -21.80 25.84 4.68
C ASN A 156 -22.93 26.79 5.12
N ALA A 157 -23.57 26.55 6.27
CA ALA A 157 -24.60 27.45 6.79
C ALA A 157 -24.04 28.85 7.07
N ALA A 158 -22.87 28.95 7.71
CA ALA A 158 -22.20 30.21 7.94
C ALA A 158 -21.79 30.90 6.63
N TYR A 159 -21.26 30.13 5.68
CA TYR A 159 -20.86 30.61 4.36
C TYR A 159 -22.05 31.20 3.58
N GLU A 160 -23.19 30.51 3.57
CA GLU A 160 -24.42 30.96 2.92
C GLU A 160 -24.98 32.23 3.58
N MET A 161 -24.95 32.32 4.91
CA MET A 161 -25.35 33.54 5.62
C MET A 161 -24.44 34.74 5.37
N GLN A 162 -23.20 34.52 4.96
CA GLN A 162 -22.23 35.58 4.66
C GLN A 162 -22.29 35.99 3.19
N HIS A 163 -22.42 35.03 2.27
CA HIS A 163 -22.33 35.26 0.82
C HIS A 163 -23.68 35.20 0.09
N GLN A 164 -24.77 34.89 0.79
CA GLN A 164 -26.12 34.69 0.25
C GLN A 164 -26.23 33.51 -0.74
N GLN A 165 -25.21 32.66 -0.78
CA GLN A 165 -25.13 31.47 -1.62
C GLN A 165 -24.32 30.39 -0.89
N SER A 166 -24.74 29.13 -1.00
CA SER A 166 -23.99 27.99 -0.49
C SER A 166 -22.65 27.82 -1.23
N ASP A 167 -21.68 27.16 -0.59
CA ASP A 167 -20.40 26.86 -1.24
C ASP A 167 -20.61 25.92 -2.44
N GLN A 168 -19.88 26.15 -3.54
CA GLN A 168 -20.08 25.44 -4.80
C GLN A 168 -19.87 23.93 -4.67
N SER A 169 -18.97 23.49 -3.79
CA SER A 169 -18.64 22.08 -3.59
C SER A 169 -19.62 21.40 -2.63
N PHE A 170 -20.36 22.15 -1.82
CA PHE A 170 -21.19 21.59 -0.75
C PHE A 170 -22.26 20.60 -1.23
N PRO A 171 -22.99 20.80 -2.34
CA PRO A 171 -24.00 19.83 -2.78
C PRO A 171 -23.40 18.46 -3.10
N ARG A 172 -22.28 18.42 -3.82
CA ARG A 172 -21.57 17.18 -4.16
C ARG A 172 -20.91 16.56 -2.93
N LEU A 173 -20.28 17.40 -2.10
CA LEU A 173 -19.62 16.96 -0.88
C LEU A 173 -20.62 16.36 0.12
N GLY A 174 -21.74 17.04 0.36
CA GLY A 174 -22.82 16.57 1.21
C GLY A 174 -23.39 15.24 0.75
N GLN A 175 -23.58 15.06 -0.56
CA GLN A 175 -24.00 13.78 -1.13
C GLN A 175 -22.95 12.68 -0.90
N MET A 176 -21.67 12.97 -1.11
CA MET A 176 -20.58 12.01 -0.85
C MET A 176 -20.60 11.53 0.60
N ILE A 177 -20.77 12.44 1.58
CA ILE A 177 -20.81 12.05 3.00
C ILE A 177 -21.95 11.08 3.31
N ILE A 178 -23.09 11.20 2.63
CA ILE A 178 -24.26 10.34 2.82
C ILE A 178 -24.06 9.00 2.13
N ASP A 179 -23.62 9.02 0.87
CA ASP A 179 -23.35 7.82 0.07
C ASP A 179 -22.35 6.90 0.77
N TYR A 180 -21.37 7.48 1.47
CA TYR A 180 -20.30 6.78 2.16
C TYR A 180 -20.53 6.60 3.67
N ASP A 181 -21.77 6.75 4.17
CA ASP A 181 -22.11 6.34 5.55
C ASP A 181 -21.83 4.84 5.77
N ALA A 182 -22.02 4.00 4.74
CA ALA A 182 -21.60 2.60 4.69
C ALA A 182 -20.53 2.39 3.60
N PRO A 183 -19.26 2.76 3.86
CA PRO A 183 -18.26 3.01 2.82
C PRO A 183 -17.95 1.78 1.96
N VAL A 184 -17.76 0.60 2.57
CA VAL A 184 -17.43 -0.60 1.79
C VAL A 184 -18.57 -1.06 0.91
N LYS A 185 -19.82 -0.94 1.36
CA LYS A 185 -20.98 -1.28 0.54
C LYS A 185 -21.05 -0.38 -0.70
N LYS A 186 -20.90 0.93 -0.50
CA LYS A 186 -20.87 1.91 -1.59
C LYS A 186 -19.69 1.67 -2.55
N LEU A 187 -18.51 1.36 -2.02
CA LEU A 187 -17.33 1.05 -2.83
C LEU A 187 -17.50 -0.24 -3.63
N ALA A 188 -18.09 -1.29 -3.05
CA ALA A 188 -18.36 -2.54 -3.77
C ALA A 188 -19.29 -2.30 -4.97
N ASP A 189 -20.33 -1.48 -4.80
CA ASP A 189 -21.23 -1.07 -5.88
C ASP A 189 -20.48 -0.24 -6.95
N GLU A 190 -19.61 0.69 -6.53
CA GLU A 190 -18.80 1.53 -7.42
C GLU A 190 -17.75 0.72 -8.21
N PHE A 191 -17.28 -0.40 -7.66
CA PHE A 191 -16.29 -1.27 -8.29
C PHE A 191 -16.88 -2.32 -9.22
N ILE A 192 -18.21 -2.43 -9.36
CA ILE A 192 -18.87 -3.33 -10.32
C ILE A 192 -18.30 -3.20 -11.76
N PRO A 193 -18.14 -2.00 -12.36
CA PRO A 193 -17.53 -1.87 -13.68
C PRO A 193 -16.03 -2.24 -13.71
N HIS A 194 -15.36 -2.23 -12.55
CA HIS A 194 -13.92 -2.41 -12.40
C HIS A 194 -13.53 -3.85 -11.98
N GLN A 195 -14.49 -4.77 -11.89
CA GLN A 195 -14.27 -6.12 -11.35
C GLN A 195 -13.23 -6.92 -12.12
N ARG A 196 -13.13 -6.75 -13.44
CA ARG A 196 -12.14 -7.46 -14.27
C ARG A 196 -10.71 -7.08 -13.88
N LEU A 197 -10.45 -5.78 -13.74
CA LEU A 197 -9.14 -5.23 -13.40
C LEU A 197 -8.73 -5.64 -11.97
N LEU A 198 -9.67 -5.52 -11.03
CA LEU A 198 -9.48 -5.93 -9.64
C LEU A 198 -9.29 -7.45 -9.51
N ALA A 199 -10.04 -8.26 -10.25
CA ALA A 199 -9.88 -9.71 -10.25
C ALA A 199 -8.52 -10.14 -10.80
N SER A 200 -8.04 -9.52 -11.89
CA SER A 200 -6.72 -9.80 -12.48
C SER A 200 -5.61 -9.58 -11.47
N SER A 201 -5.61 -8.41 -10.81
CA SER A 201 -4.61 -8.06 -9.81
C SER A 201 -4.66 -8.98 -8.58
N ILE A 202 -5.83 -9.22 -7.98
CA ILE A 202 -5.98 -10.14 -6.84
C ILE A 202 -5.55 -11.57 -7.20
N THR A 203 -5.92 -12.06 -8.38
CA THR A 203 -5.54 -13.41 -8.83
C THR A 203 -4.03 -13.54 -8.91
N SER A 204 -3.32 -12.50 -9.40
CA SER A 204 -1.86 -12.53 -9.47
C SER A 204 -1.18 -12.62 -8.11
N LEU A 205 -1.79 -12.09 -7.04
CA LEU A 205 -1.24 -12.18 -5.67
C LEU A 205 -1.13 -13.63 -5.18
N THR A 206 -1.98 -14.53 -5.69
CA THR A 206 -1.94 -15.96 -5.33
C THR A 206 -0.60 -16.63 -5.69
N LYS A 207 0.16 -16.04 -6.63
CA LYS A 207 1.48 -16.53 -7.05
C LYS A 207 2.58 -16.25 -6.02
N ILE A 208 2.44 -15.20 -5.22
CA ILE A 208 3.48 -14.75 -4.29
C ILE A 208 3.06 -14.91 -2.81
N TYR A 209 1.77 -14.73 -2.50
CA TYR A 209 1.28 -14.68 -1.13
C TYR A 209 1.63 -15.93 -0.29
N PRO A 210 1.47 -17.18 -0.79
CA PRO A 210 1.72 -18.37 0.02
C PRO A 210 3.17 -18.48 0.52
N MET A 211 4.14 -18.07 -0.30
CA MET A 211 5.56 -18.10 0.09
C MET A 211 5.92 -16.97 1.06
N ARG A 212 5.17 -15.88 1.03
CA ARG A 212 5.35 -14.74 1.95
C ARG A 212 4.75 -14.98 3.33
N ASN A 213 3.69 -15.78 3.43
CA ASN A 213 3.00 -16.06 4.69
C ASN A 213 3.38 -17.42 5.33
N LEU A 214 4.64 -17.85 5.21
CA LEU A 214 5.11 -19.12 5.78
C LEU A 214 5.35 -19.07 7.29
N SER A 215 5.31 -20.24 7.96
CA SER A 215 5.66 -20.36 9.38
C SER A 215 7.17 -20.33 9.60
N ALA A 216 7.59 -20.02 10.84
CA ALA A 216 9.01 -20.08 11.23
C ALA A 216 9.61 -21.49 11.14
N GLU A 217 8.80 -22.54 11.20
CA GLU A 217 9.24 -23.92 10.94
C GLU A 217 9.61 -24.10 9.47
N LYS A 218 8.74 -23.66 8.54
CA LYS A 218 9.03 -23.67 7.11
C LYS A 218 10.21 -22.79 6.74
N TRP A 219 10.37 -21.63 7.38
CA TRP A 219 11.57 -20.79 7.18
C TRP A 219 12.85 -21.51 7.58
N ARG A 220 12.83 -22.31 8.65
CA ARG A 220 13.97 -23.14 9.07
C ARG A 220 14.24 -24.28 8.07
N GLU A 221 13.21 -24.98 7.64
CA GLU A 221 13.34 -26.05 6.63
C GLU A 221 13.96 -25.52 5.32
N LEU A 222 13.54 -24.32 4.88
CA LEU A 222 14.04 -23.67 3.67
C LEU A 222 15.38 -22.93 3.87
N GLN A 223 15.91 -22.90 5.08
CA GLN A 223 17.12 -22.12 5.45
C GLN A 223 17.04 -20.66 4.97
N LEU A 224 15.87 -20.04 5.11
CA LEU A 224 15.62 -18.68 4.62
C LEU A 224 16.63 -17.70 5.22
N LEU A 225 17.14 -16.77 4.40
CA LEU A 225 18.15 -15.76 4.76
C LEU A 225 19.55 -16.32 5.13
N SER A 226 19.77 -17.64 5.16
CA SER A 226 21.08 -18.16 5.53
C SER A 226 22.12 -17.97 4.42
N LEU A 227 23.31 -17.53 4.82
CA LEU A 227 24.48 -17.44 3.93
C LEU A 227 25.39 -18.67 4.02
N VAL A 228 25.29 -19.42 5.13
CA VAL A 228 26.15 -20.58 5.42
C VAL A 228 25.49 -21.91 5.09
N GLY A 229 24.18 -21.94 4.83
CA GLY A 229 23.46 -23.15 4.45
C GLY A 229 23.98 -23.80 3.16
N THR A 230 24.55 -23.01 2.25
CA THR A 230 25.22 -23.53 1.04
C THR A 230 26.46 -22.69 0.70
N PRO A 231 27.62 -22.95 1.33
CA PRO A 231 28.81 -22.10 1.19
C PRO A 231 29.29 -21.93 -0.27
N ALA A 232 29.06 -22.92 -1.13
CA ALA A 232 29.42 -22.87 -2.55
C ALA A 232 28.67 -21.78 -3.36
N THR A 233 27.57 -21.24 -2.84
CA THR A 233 26.78 -20.17 -3.50
C THR A 233 27.01 -18.79 -2.86
N LEU A 234 27.93 -18.67 -1.91
CA LEU A 234 28.18 -17.43 -1.17
C LEU A 234 28.55 -16.26 -2.09
N LEU A 235 29.34 -16.50 -3.13
CA LEU A 235 29.74 -15.47 -4.11
C LEU A 235 28.71 -15.25 -5.23
N LYS A 236 27.70 -16.13 -5.36
CA LYS A 236 26.65 -15.97 -6.39
C LYS A 236 25.68 -14.88 -5.98
N ALA A 237 25.27 -14.04 -6.93
CA ALA A 237 24.20 -13.08 -6.71
C ALA A 237 22.92 -13.79 -6.23
N ALA A 238 22.29 -13.27 -5.18
CA ALA A 238 20.94 -13.64 -4.80
C ALA A 238 19.99 -13.02 -5.82
N LYS A 239 19.33 -13.87 -6.61
CA LYS A 239 18.39 -13.48 -7.67
C LYS A 239 17.15 -14.38 -7.63
N THR A 240 16.00 -13.79 -7.91
CA THR A 240 14.75 -14.52 -8.18
C THR A 240 14.14 -14.00 -9.47
N ASP A 241 13.15 -14.72 -10.00
CA ASP A 241 12.38 -14.27 -11.18
C ASP A 241 11.45 -13.09 -10.85
N THR A 242 11.29 -12.74 -9.57
CA THR A 242 10.37 -11.72 -9.09
C THR A 242 11.04 -10.86 -8.01
N MET A 243 12.18 -10.25 -8.35
CA MET A 243 13.04 -9.51 -7.42
C MET A 243 12.25 -8.52 -6.57
N SER A 244 11.39 -7.71 -7.19
CA SER A 244 10.61 -6.70 -6.47
C SER A 244 9.55 -7.29 -5.53
N CYS A 245 9.07 -8.51 -5.80
CA CYS A 245 8.07 -9.19 -4.96
C CYS A 245 8.65 -9.70 -3.64
N GLU A 246 9.95 -9.97 -3.57
CA GLU A 246 10.59 -10.61 -2.43
C GLU A 246 10.50 -9.77 -1.14
N TYR A 247 10.48 -8.45 -1.29
CA TYR A 247 10.48 -7.49 -0.18
C TYR A 247 9.22 -6.60 -0.13
N VAL A 248 8.12 -6.97 -0.81
CA VAL A 248 6.80 -6.34 -0.58
C VAL A 248 6.38 -6.56 0.87
N SER A 249 5.82 -5.61 1.60
CA SER A 249 5.34 -5.89 2.96
C SER A 249 4.22 -6.95 2.97
N LEU A 250 4.30 -7.93 3.88
CA LEU A 250 3.21 -8.88 4.13
C LEU A 250 1.95 -8.14 4.62
N GLU A 251 2.10 -7.08 5.43
CA GLU A 251 0.96 -6.25 5.83
C GLU A 251 0.28 -5.57 4.63
N THR A 252 1.08 -5.09 3.67
CA THR A 252 0.54 -4.53 2.43
C THR A 252 -0.21 -5.59 1.61
N LEU A 253 0.36 -6.80 1.50
CA LEU A 253 -0.32 -7.93 0.83
C LEU A 253 -1.64 -8.28 1.52
N ASP A 254 -1.67 -8.36 2.86
CA ASP A 254 -2.88 -8.61 3.63
C ASP A 254 -3.93 -7.53 3.36
N ARG A 255 -3.56 -6.25 3.34
CA ARG A 255 -4.47 -5.14 3.03
C ARG A 255 -5.02 -5.25 1.61
N TRP A 256 -4.18 -5.53 0.63
CA TRP A 256 -4.58 -5.75 -0.76
C TRP A 256 -5.59 -6.90 -0.90
N VAL A 257 -5.33 -8.03 -0.24
CA VAL A 257 -6.21 -9.21 -0.24
C VAL A 257 -7.52 -8.92 0.48
N ILE A 258 -7.47 -8.40 1.70
CA ILE A 258 -8.66 -8.15 2.53
C ILE A 258 -9.54 -7.09 1.89
N PHE A 259 -9.02 -5.90 1.59
CA PHE A 259 -9.83 -4.82 1.03
C PHE A 259 -10.24 -5.12 -0.42
N GLY A 260 -9.36 -5.69 -1.23
CA GLY A 260 -9.69 -6.07 -2.60
C GLY A 260 -10.87 -7.07 -2.65
N LEU A 261 -10.88 -8.08 -1.78
CA LEU A 261 -11.97 -9.06 -1.72
C LEU A 261 -13.21 -8.58 -0.97
N MET A 262 -13.13 -7.49 -0.19
CA MET A 262 -14.32 -6.79 0.27
C MET A 262 -15.03 -6.05 -0.88
N LEU A 263 -14.29 -5.56 -1.89
CA LEU A 263 -14.85 -4.93 -3.08
C LEU A 263 -15.26 -5.95 -4.17
N ASN A 264 -14.52 -7.05 -4.30
CA ASN A 264 -14.82 -8.18 -5.18
C ASN A 264 -15.19 -9.44 -4.38
N HIS A 265 -16.20 -9.32 -3.53
CA HIS A 265 -16.63 -10.41 -2.66
C HIS A 265 -17.22 -11.61 -3.43
N GLN A 266 -17.63 -11.42 -4.69
CA GLN A 266 -18.13 -12.48 -5.57
C GLN A 266 -17.03 -13.49 -5.94
N ALA A 267 -15.77 -13.04 -6.07
CA ALA A 267 -14.63 -13.90 -6.40
C ALA A 267 -14.41 -15.05 -5.39
N LEU A 268 -14.80 -14.85 -4.12
CA LEU A 268 -14.73 -15.86 -3.07
C LEU A 268 -15.55 -17.11 -3.44
N GLY A 269 -16.66 -16.97 -4.18
CA GLY A 269 -17.51 -18.09 -4.59
C GLY A 269 -16.97 -18.94 -5.74
N HIS A 270 -15.98 -18.45 -6.49
CA HIS A 270 -15.62 -18.99 -7.80
C HIS A 270 -14.19 -19.55 -7.88
N HIS A 271 -13.30 -19.16 -6.96
CA HIS A 271 -11.88 -19.52 -7.02
C HIS A 271 -11.34 -19.99 -5.66
N ASP A 272 -11.02 -21.28 -5.56
CA ASP A 272 -10.55 -21.90 -4.32
C ASP A 272 -9.20 -21.33 -3.85
N THR A 273 -8.28 -21.03 -4.78
CA THR A 273 -6.97 -20.44 -4.45
C THR A 273 -7.13 -19.03 -3.86
N ILE A 274 -8.02 -18.20 -4.42
CA ILE A 274 -8.31 -16.85 -3.91
C ILE A 274 -8.94 -16.96 -2.51
N THR A 275 -9.88 -17.87 -2.34
CA THR A 275 -10.53 -18.12 -1.04
C THR A 275 -9.51 -18.58 0.01
N SER A 276 -8.60 -19.48 -0.36
CA SER A 276 -7.54 -19.97 0.54
C SER A 276 -6.58 -18.87 0.95
N MET A 277 -6.19 -18.01 0.00
CA MET A 277 -5.37 -16.82 0.28
C MET A 277 -6.08 -15.85 1.23
N TRP A 278 -7.37 -15.59 1.02
CA TRP A 278 -8.17 -14.75 1.88
C TRP A 278 -8.31 -15.30 3.30
N ILE A 279 -8.63 -16.59 3.44
CA ILE A 279 -8.68 -17.29 4.73
C ILE A 279 -7.32 -17.18 5.43
N SER A 280 -6.22 -17.40 4.72
CA SER A 280 -4.87 -17.26 5.27
C SER A 280 -4.58 -15.85 5.81
N ALA A 281 -5.05 -14.80 5.12
CA ALA A 281 -4.93 -13.42 5.61
C ALA A 281 -5.77 -13.18 6.89
N LEU A 282 -6.99 -13.72 6.95
CA LEU A 282 -7.86 -13.62 8.11
C LEU A 282 -7.34 -14.41 9.32
N ASP A 283 -6.76 -15.59 9.10
CA ASP A 283 -6.17 -16.42 10.15
C ASP A 283 -4.89 -15.81 10.76
N SER A 284 -4.20 -14.93 10.03
CA SER A 284 -2.91 -14.36 10.44
C SER A 284 -3.07 -13.10 11.30
N SER A 285 -4.21 -12.41 11.23
CA SER A 285 -4.42 -11.14 11.94
C SER A 285 -5.88 -10.95 12.33
N TRP A 286 -6.16 -10.40 13.51
CA TRP A 286 -7.53 -9.96 13.87
C TRP A 286 -7.76 -8.47 13.65
N VAL A 287 -6.68 -7.69 13.52
CA VAL A 287 -6.71 -6.26 13.20
C VAL A 287 -5.76 -5.93 12.05
N VAL A 288 -6.19 -5.04 11.17
CA VAL A 288 -5.37 -4.48 10.09
C VAL A 288 -5.27 -2.97 10.26
N ALA A 289 -4.11 -2.39 9.94
CA ALA A 289 -3.95 -0.95 9.96
C ALA A 289 -4.78 -0.31 8.84
N LEU A 290 -5.54 0.70 9.21
CA LEU A 290 -6.18 1.61 8.27
C LEU A 290 -5.18 2.71 7.88
N PHE A 291 -4.65 3.38 8.89
CA PHE A 291 -3.59 4.37 8.77
C PHE A 291 -3.00 4.66 10.16
N ARG A 292 -1.68 4.53 10.32
CA ARG A 292 -0.97 4.65 11.61
C ARG A 292 -1.59 3.74 12.68
N ASP A 293 -1.99 4.29 13.82
CA ASP A 293 -2.60 3.59 14.95
C ASP A 293 -4.11 3.33 14.76
N GLU A 294 -4.75 3.88 13.72
CA GLU A 294 -6.15 3.56 13.43
C GLU A 294 -6.26 2.18 12.78
N VAL A 295 -7.02 1.28 13.40
CA VAL A 295 -7.17 -0.11 12.94
C VAL A 295 -8.60 -0.49 12.59
N ILE A 296 -8.76 -1.54 11.79
CA ILE A 296 -10.04 -2.24 11.59
C ILE A 296 -9.96 -3.61 12.25
N TYR A 297 -10.95 -3.94 13.09
CA TYR A 297 -11.19 -5.31 13.54
C TYR A 297 -11.80 -6.10 12.38
N ILE A 298 -10.94 -6.80 11.64
CA ILE A 298 -11.19 -7.30 10.28
C ILE A 298 -12.47 -8.15 10.25
N HIS A 299 -12.52 -9.15 11.13
CA HIS A 299 -13.59 -10.14 11.16
C HIS A 299 -14.96 -9.55 11.47
N GLN A 300 -15.05 -8.66 12.47
CA GLN A 300 -16.30 -8.00 12.81
C GLN A 300 -16.76 -7.09 11.66
N TYR A 301 -15.81 -6.38 11.05
CA TYR A 301 -16.11 -5.44 9.98
C TYR A 301 -16.62 -6.14 8.72
N ILE A 302 -16.00 -7.26 8.33
CA ILE A 302 -16.46 -8.11 7.21
C ILE A 302 -17.83 -8.72 7.52
N GLN A 303 -18.03 -9.25 8.74
CA GLN A 303 -19.34 -9.80 9.15
C GLN A 303 -20.45 -8.77 9.01
N ASN A 304 -20.27 -7.57 9.57
CA ASN A 304 -21.25 -6.48 9.47
C ASN A 304 -21.49 -6.05 8.02
N THR A 305 -20.48 -6.14 7.15
CA THR A 305 -20.61 -5.80 5.73
C THR A 305 -21.44 -6.84 4.98
N PHE A 306 -21.25 -8.13 5.27
CA PHE A 306 -21.98 -9.22 4.63
C PHE A 306 -23.36 -9.45 5.24
N GLU A 307 -23.60 -8.98 6.48
CA GLU A 307 -24.93 -8.96 7.09
C GLU A 307 -25.91 -8.16 6.22
N GLY A 308 -26.99 -8.82 5.78
CA GLY A 308 -27.97 -8.25 4.86
C GLY A 308 -27.74 -8.54 3.38
N MET A 309 -26.61 -9.15 3.00
CA MET A 309 -26.39 -9.66 1.64
C MET A 309 -26.93 -11.10 1.50
N LYS A 310 -27.83 -11.32 0.52
CA LYS A 310 -28.38 -12.66 0.26
C LYS A 310 -27.29 -13.62 -0.23
N GLY A 311 -27.21 -14.81 0.36
CA GLY A 311 -26.27 -15.87 -0.04
C GLY A 311 -24.93 -15.89 0.70
N TYR A 312 -24.68 -14.95 1.63
CA TYR A 312 -23.38 -14.82 2.32
C TYR A 312 -23.28 -15.57 3.66
N GLY A 313 -24.31 -16.33 4.06
CA GLY A 313 -24.33 -17.05 5.33
C GLY A 313 -23.12 -17.98 5.53
N LYS A 314 -22.70 -18.70 4.49
CA LYS A 314 -21.49 -19.54 4.53
C LYS A 314 -20.23 -18.70 4.79
N ARG A 315 -20.07 -17.56 4.11
CA ARG A 315 -18.91 -16.66 4.27
C ARG A 315 -18.85 -16.03 5.66
N ILE A 316 -20.00 -15.67 6.22
CA ILE A 316 -20.08 -15.18 7.60
C ILE A 316 -19.60 -16.25 8.59
N SER A 317 -19.99 -17.51 8.40
CA SER A 317 -19.52 -18.63 9.23
C SER A 317 -18.01 -18.86 9.10
N GLU A 318 -17.47 -18.82 7.87
CA GLU A 318 -16.02 -18.94 7.64
C GLU A 318 -15.24 -17.80 8.32
N VAL A 319 -15.71 -16.55 8.23
CA VAL A 319 -15.07 -15.41 8.90
C VAL A 319 -15.10 -15.56 10.43
N LYS A 320 -16.18 -16.13 11.00
CA LYS A 320 -16.24 -16.44 12.44
C LYS A 320 -15.22 -17.52 12.83
N GLU A 321 -15.02 -18.53 11.98
CA GLU A 321 -14.00 -19.55 12.19
C GLU A 321 -12.59 -18.95 12.11
N CYS A 322 -12.31 -18.12 11.10
CA CYS A 322 -11.02 -17.44 10.95
C CYS A 322 -10.70 -16.58 12.17
N TYR A 323 -11.69 -15.86 12.71
CA TYR A 323 -11.51 -15.08 13.94
C TYR A 323 -11.07 -15.97 15.11
N ASN A 324 -11.70 -17.13 15.27
CA ASN A 324 -11.32 -18.07 16.31
C ASN A 324 -9.89 -18.61 16.08
N GLN A 325 -9.51 -18.92 14.83
CA GLN A 325 -8.15 -19.38 14.51
C GLN A 325 -7.11 -18.29 14.80
N ALA A 326 -7.35 -17.06 14.34
CA ALA A 326 -6.44 -15.93 14.54
C ALA A 326 -6.18 -15.67 16.03
N VAL A 327 -7.23 -15.59 16.84
CA VAL A 327 -7.12 -15.40 18.30
C VAL A 327 -6.40 -16.56 18.98
N GLN A 328 -6.48 -17.77 18.43
CA GLN A 328 -5.86 -18.95 19.04
C GLN A 328 -4.41 -19.19 18.62
N LYS A 329 -4.03 -18.83 17.39
CA LYS A 329 -2.77 -19.29 16.76
C LYS A 329 -1.85 -18.15 16.30
N ALA A 330 -2.38 -16.99 15.91
CA ALA A 330 -1.56 -15.94 15.30
C ALA A 330 -0.47 -15.41 16.24
N GLY A 331 -0.78 -15.21 17.53
CA GLY A 331 0.20 -14.78 18.53
C GLY A 331 1.44 -15.68 18.60
N LEU A 332 1.24 -17.01 18.65
CA LEU A 332 2.34 -17.97 18.65
C LEU A 332 3.10 -17.98 17.31
N LEU A 333 2.38 -17.95 16.18
CA LEU A 333 2.98 -17.91 14.85
C LEU A 333 3.97 -16.75 14.71
N HIS A 334 3.53 -15.54 15.02
CA HIS A 334 4.33 -14.33 14.91
C HIS A 334 5.47 -14.29 15.95
N ARG A 335 5.23 -14.82 17.16
CA ARG A 335 6.30 -14.99 18.16
C ARG A 335 7.44 -15.87 17.66
N GLU A 336 7.13 -17.00 17.02
CA GLU A 336 8.16 -17.89 16.47
C GLU A 336 8.87 -17.27 15.25
N ARG A 337 8.17 -16.48 14.44
CA ARG A 337 8.80 -15.71 13.35
C ARG A 337 9.82 -14.70 13.88
N ARG A 338 9.47 -13.93 14.93
CA ARG A 338 10.41 -13.00 15.57
C ARG A 338 11.64 -13.71 16.14
N LYS A 339 11.47 -14.89 16.76
CA LYS A 339 12.61 -15.71 17.23
C LYS A 339 13.53 -16.13 16.08
N PHE A 340 12.96 -16.61 14.97
CA PHE A 340 13.73 -16.97 13.79
C PHE A 340 14.51 -15.77 13.24
N LEU A 341 13.83 -14.63 13.07
CA LEU A 341 14.40 -13.42 12.50
C LEU A 341 15.53 -12.85 13.36
N ARG A 342 15.47 -12.93 14.69
CA ARG A 342 16.60 -12.53 15.55
C ARG A 342 17.87 -13.29 15.20
N THR A 343 17.79 -14.61 15.08
CA THR A 343 18.94 -15.44 14.71
C THR A 343 19.40 -15.16 13.28
N ALA A 344 18.46 -15.07 12.34
CA ALA A 344 18.78 -14.86 10.92
C ALA A 344 19.42 -13.49 10.65
N LEU A 345 18.87 -12.41 11.22
CA LEU A 345 19.42 -11.05 11.05
C LEU A 345 20.76 -10.91 11.79
N LYS A 346 20.94 -11.55 12.94
CA LYS A 346 22.24 -11.61 13.62
C LYS A 346 23.31 -12.29 12.77
N GLU A 347 22.99 -13.45 12.18
CA GLU A 347 23.89 -14.16 11.26
C GLU A 347 24.27 -13.28 10.07
N LEU A 348 23.26 -12.68 9.41
CA LEU A 348 23.47 -11.76 8.29
C LEU A 348 24.37 -10.58 8.70
N ALA A 349 24.04 -9.86 9.77
CA ALA A 349 24.80 -8.70 10.21
C ALA A 349 26.25 -9.06 10.56
N THR A 350 26.47 -10.19 11.24
CA THR A 350 27.81 -10.66 11.62
C THR A 350 28.64 -10.98 10.38
N ILE A 351 28.09 -11.74 9.43
CA ILE A 351 28.81 -12.14 8.21
C ILE A 351 29.09 -10.92 7.32
N MET A 352 28.14 -9.99 7.18
CA MET A 352 28.33 -8.77 6.38
C MET A 352 29.32 -7.79 7.03
N THR A 353 29.44 -7.82 8.36
CA THR A 353 30.46 -7.04 9.07
C THR A 353 31.86 -7.60 8.82
N ASP A 354 32.01 -8.93 8.85
CA ASP A 354 33.28 -9.61 8.57
C ASP A 354 33.68 -9.51 7.09
N GLN A 355 32.70 -9.66 6.18
CA GLN A 355 32.89 -9.63 4.73
C GLN A 355 31.96 -8.60 4.04
N PRO A 356 32.24 -7.28 4.14
CA PRO A 356 31.40 -6.25 3.54
C PRO A 356 31.22 -6.36 2.02
N GLY A 357 32.15 -7.03 1.33
CA GLY A 357 32.03 -7.33 -0.10
C GLY A 357 30.80 -8.14 -0.48
N LEU A 358 30.22 -8.90 0.46
CA LEU A 358 28.99 -9.68 0.23
C LEU A 358 27.74 -8.80 0.13
N LEU A 359 27.79 -7.54 0.55
CA LEU A 359 26.69 -6.59 0.41
C LEU A 359 26.29 -6.36 -1.07
N GLY A 360 27.22 -6.55 -2.00
CA GLY A 360 26.92 -6.55 -3.44
C GLY A 360 26.03 -7.75 -3.83
N PRO A 361 26.56 -8.98 -3.88
CA PRO A 361 25.81 -10.15 -4.35
C PRO A 361 24.63 -10.55 -3.44
N LYS A 362 24.57 -10.12 -2.18
CA LYS A 362 23.54 -10.55 -1.22
C LYS A 362 22.61 -9.43 -0.76
N ALA A 363 22.63 -8.27 -1.42
CA ALA A 363 21.79 -7.12 -1.08
C ALA A 363 20.31 -7.51 -0.90
N LEU A 364 19.78 -8.34 -1.81
CA LEU A 364 18.39 -8.79 -1.78
C LEU A 364 18.00 -9.42 -0.42
N LEU A 365 18.86 -10.28 0.15
CA LEU A 365 18.58 -10.95 1.43
C LEU A 365 18.50 -9.96 2.60
N ILE A 366 19.25 -8.86 2.53
CA ILE A 366 19.21 -7.81 3.55
C ILE A 366 17.83 -7.14 3.54
N PHE A 367 17.34 -6.76 2.35
CA PHE A 367 16.05 -6.10 2.22
C PHE A 367 14.87 -7.02 2.53
N ILE A 368 14.96 -8.31 2.20
CA ILE A 368 13.99 -9.31 2.65
C ILE A 368 13.99 -9.41 4.18
N GLY A 369 15.17 -9.56 4.80
CA GLY A 369 15.29 -9.68 6.25
C GLY A 369 14.78 -8.45 7.01
N LEU A 370 15.13 -7.25 6.52
CA LEU A 370 14.63 -5.98 7.04
C LEU A 370 13.10 -5.88 6.93
N CYS A 371 12.55 -6.19 5.75
CA CYS A 371 11.10 -6.15 5.51
C CYS A 371 10.35 -7.11 6.44
N TYR A 372 10.85 -8.34 6.60
CA TYR A 372 10.20 -9.35 7.43
C TYR A 372 10.26 -8.98 8.91
N ALA A 373 11.39 -8.46 9.38
CA ALA A 373 11.53 -7.98 10.75
C ALA A 373 10.61 -6.79 11.02
N ARG A 374 10.55 -5.82 10.09
CA ARG A 374 9.63 -4.67 10.15
C ARG A 374 8.18 -5.16 10.25
N ASP A 375 7.74 -6.04 9.36
CA ASP A 375 6.36 -6.54 9.35
C ASP A 375 5.98 -7.21 10.68
N GLU A 376 6.87 -8.02 11.26
CA GLU A 376 6.62 -8.69 12.54
C GLU A 376 6.60 -7.72 13.74
N ILE A 377 7.37 -6.62 13.68
CA ILE A 377 7.33 -5.55 14.70
C ILE A 377 6.01 -4.78 14.60
N LEU A 378 5.62 -4.36 13.38
CA LEU A 378 4.37 -3.63 13.16
C LEU A 378 3.16 -4.48 13.57
N TRP A 379 3.18 -5.77 13.23
CA TRP A 379 2.15 -6.71 13.65
C TRP A 379 2.04 -6.77 15.16
N LEU A 380 3.17 -6.94 15.87
CA LEU A 380 3.20 -7.02 17.33
C LEU A 380 2.63 -5.76 18.00
N LEU A 381 3.10 -4.58 17.59
CA LEU A 381 2.65 -3.30 18.14
C LEU A 381 1.13 -3.14 18.01
N ARG A 382 0.63 -3.34 16.79
CA ARG A 382 -0.79 -3.19 16.48
C ARG A 382 -1.67 -4.15 17.28
N HIS A 383 -1.26 -5.41 17.40
CA HIS A 383 -2.04 -6.46 18.05
C HIS A 383 -1.95 -6.39 19.58
N ASN A 384 -0.84 -5.88 20.12
CA ASN A 384 -0.71 -5.59 21.55
C ASN A 384 -1.69 -4.49 21.99
N ASP A 385 -1.78 -3.40 21.22
CA ASP A 385 -2.63 -2.25 21.57
C ASP A 385 -4.11 -2.49 21.26
N ASN A 386 -4.42 -3.48 20.41
CA ASN A 386 -5.76 -3.84 20.00
C ASN A 386 -6.04 -5.32 20.26
N PRO A 387 -6.17 -5.74 21.53
CA PRO A 387 -6.42 -7.13 21.88
C PRO A 387 -7.78 -7.62 21.36
N PRO A 388 -7.97 -8.94 21.20
CA PRO A 388 -9.24 -9.51 20.75
C PRO A 388 -10.43 -9.08 21.63
N VAL A 389 -11.57 -8.78 21.00
CA VAL A 389 -12.79 -8.27 21.66
C VAL A 389 -13.37 -9.30 22.65
N VAL A 390 -13.24 -10.59 22.34
CA VAL A 390 -13.67 -11.68 23.22
C VAL A 390 -12.43 -12.29 23.87
N LYS A 391 -12.24 -12.01 25.17
CA LYS A 391 -11.19 -12.67 25.95
C LYS A 391 -11.51 -14.16 26.06
N SER A 392 -10.74 -15.00 25.39
CA SER A 392 -10.74 -16.44 25.65
C SER A 392 -10.31 -16.66 27.10
N LYS A 393 -11.21 -17.21 27.93
CA LYS A 393 -10.90 -17.52 29.34
C LYS A 393 -9.67 -18.45 29.38
N GLY A 394 -8.60 -18.00 30.04
CA GLY A 394 -7.40 -18.81 30.31
C GLY A 394 -6.24 -18.69 29.30
N LYS A 395 -6.29 -17.77 28.32
CA LYS A 395 -5.16 -17.57 27.39
C LYS A 395 -4.30 -16.36 27.76
N SER A 396 -3.01 -16.62 27.87
CA SER A 396 -1.98 -15.69 28.27
C SER A 396 -1.72 -14.66 27.16
N THR A 397 -1.77 -13.37 27.49
CA THR A 397 -1.30 -12.28 26.63
C THR A 397 0.22 -12.24 26.47
N GLU A 398 0.95 -13.22 27.03
CA GLU A 398 2.42 -13.29 26.97
C GLU A 398 2.96 -13.40 25.53
N ASP A 399 2.22 -14.00 24.59
CA ASP A 399 2.69 -14.09 23.20
C ASP A 399 2.71 -12.73 22.47
N LEU A 400 1.96 -11.75 23.00
CA LEU A 400 1.96 -10.36 22.54
C LEU A 400 3.02 -9.49 23.25
N VAL A 401 3.85 -10.09 24.10
CA VAL A 401 4.95 -9.41 24.78
C VAL A 401 6.27 -10.04 24.36
N ASP A 402 7.15 -9.26 23.72
CA ASP A 402 8.48 -9.72 23.33
C ASP A 402 9.59 -8.97 24.09
N ARG A 403 10.11 -9.59 25.15
CA ARG A 403 11.22 -9.04 25.95
C ARG A 403 12.54 -8.94 25.17
N GLN A 404 12.66 -9.65 24.05
CA GLN A 404 13.83 -9.65 23.17
C GLN A 404 13.61 -8.79 21.93
N LEU A 405 12.53 -8.00 21.86
CA LEU A 405 12.31 -7.04 20.77
C LEU A 405 13.52 -6.09 20.57
N PRO A 406 14.21 -5.59 21.62
CA PRO A 406 15.39 -4.76 21.43
C PRO A 406 16.53 -5.45 20.66
N GLU A 407 16.70 -6.76 20.79
CA GLU A 407 17.71 -7.52 20.02
C GLU A 407 17.37 -7.53 18.52
N LEU A 408 16.09 -7.71 18.17
CA LEU A 408 15.65 -7.66 16.78
C LEU A 408 15.85 -6.25 16.18
N LEU A 409 15.45 -5.21 16.91
CA LEU A 409 15.61 -3.82 16.51
C LEU A 409 17.10 -3.46 16.31
N PHE A 410 17.96 -3.94 17.22
CA PHE A 410 19.40 -3.72 17.13
C PHE A 410 19.98 -4.32 15.85
N HIS A 411 19.68 -5.58 15.52
CA HIS A 411 20.19 -6.21 14.29
C HIS A 411 19.63 -5.58 13.01
N MET A 412 18.40 -5.04 13.03
CA MET A 412 17.89 -4.23 11.92
C MET A 412 18.73 -2.96 11.72
N GLU A 413 19.04 -2.23 12.80
CA GLU A 413 19.88 -1.03 12.72
C GLU A 413 21.33 -1.35 12.33
N GLU A 414 21.88 -2.49 12.74
CA GLU A 414 23.19 -2.94 12.26
C GLU A 414 23.19 -3.13 10.74
N LEU A 415 22.20 -3.83 10.18
CA LEU A 415 22.08 -4.01 8.73
C LEU A 415 21.90 -2.68 8.00
N ARG A 416 21.04 -1.78 8.51
CA ARG A 416 20.86 -0.43 7.96
C ARG A 416 22.18 0.36 7.99
N ALA A 417 22.94 0.29 9.07
CA ALA A 417 24.23 0.95 9.20
C ALA A 417 25.26 0.38 8.22
N LEU A 418 25.29 -0.94 8.01
CA LEU A 418 26.18 -1.59 7.04
C LEU A 418 25.88 -1.13 5.60
N VAL A 419 24.60 -1.08 5.20
CA VAL A 419 24.19 -0.59 3.87
C VAL A 419 24.65 0.85 3.64
N ARG A 420 24.48 1.74 4.63
CA ARG A 420 24.94 3.14 4.52
C ARG A 420 26.45 3.27 4.50
N LYS A 421 27.14 2.54 5.39
CA LYS A 421 28.60 2.60 5.55
C LYS A 421 29.33 2.09 4.32
N TYR A 422 28.80 1.05 3.67
CA TYR A 422 29.42 0.38 2.53
C TYR A 422 28.64 0.59 1.23
N SER A 423 27.92 1.71 1.11
CA SER A 423 27.12 2.06 -0.07
C SER A 423 27.94 2.01 -1.37
N GLN A 424 29.18 2.50 -1.37
CA GLN A 424 30.08 2.44 -2.53
C GLN A 424 30.41 1.01 -2.97
N VAL A 425 30.45 0.04 -2.06
CA VAL A 425 30.67 -1.38 -2.40
C VAL A 425 29.48 -1.92 -3.18
N MET A 426 28.26 -1.58 -2.75
CA MET A 426 27.03 -1.94 -3.44
C MET A 426 26.93 -1.24 -4.80
N GLN A 427 27.17 0.08 -4.83
CA GLN A 427 27.19 0.87 -6.07
C GLN A 427 28.15 0.28 -7.10
N ARG A 428 29.39 0.01 -6.71
CA ARG A 428 30.41 -0.58 -7.59
C ARG A 428 29.93 -1.92 -8.17
N TYR A 429 29.41 -2.80 -7.32
CA TYR A 429 28.92 -4.11 -7.74
C TYR A 429 27.77 -3.98 -8.76
N TYR A 430 26.76 -3.17 -8.46
CA TYR A 430 25.57 -3.07 -9.31
C TYR A 430 25.78 -2.22 -10.57
N VAL A 431 26.71 -1.26 -10.57
CA VAL A 431 27.17 -0.58 -11.79
C VAL A 431 27.81 -1.60 -12.75
N GLN A 432 28.70 -2.46 -12.25
CA GLN A 432 29.28 -3.53 -13.06
C GLN A 432 28.24 -4.53 -13.54
N TYR A 433 27.22 -4.81 -12.71
CA TYR A 433 26.19 -5.77 -13.06
C TYR A 433 25.28 -5.23 -14.18
N LEU A 434 24.86 -3.97 -14.05
CA LEU A 434 24.04 -3.27 -15.04
C LEU A 434 24.74 -3.17 -16.40
N SER A 435 25.99 -2.70 -16.45
CA SER A 435 26.70 -2.52 -17.73
C SER A 435 27.28 -3.82 -18.29
N GLY A 436 27.70 -4.74 -17.43
CA GLY A 436 28.41 -5.96 -17.83
C GLY A 436 27.54 -7.18 -18.08
N TYR A 437 26.30 -7.23 -17.57
CA TYR A 437 25.38 -8.35 -17.77
C TYR A 437 24.00 -7.87 -18.23
N ASP A 438 23.34 -7.00 -17.46
CA ASP A 438 21.94 -6.67 -17.73
C ASP A 438 21.76 -5.97 -19.07
N ALA A 439 22.63 -5.01 -19.39
CA ALA A 439 22.60 -4.31 -20.67
C ALA A 439 22.80 -5.28 -21.85
N ILE A 440 23.64 -6.31 -21.70
CA ILE A 440 23.90 -7.30 -22.74
C ILE A 440 22.67 -8.20 -22.95
N ASP A 441 22.07 -8.71 -21.87
CA ASP A 441 20.85 -9.52 -21.94
C ASP A 441 19.67 -8.69 -22.46
N LEU A 442 19.56 -7.42 -22.06
CA LEU A 442 18.52 -6.51 -22.55
C LEU A 442 18.65 -6.30 -24.06
N ASN A 443 19.85 -6.01 -24.57
CA ASN A 443 20.09 -5.86 -26.00
C ASN A 443 19.73 -7.14 -26.78
N PHE A 444 20.10 -8.31 -26.24
CA PHE A 444 19.75 -9.59 -26.84
C PHE A 444 18.23 -9.80 -26.91
N LYS A 445 17.50 -9.52 -25.81
CA LYS A 445 16.03 -9.63 -25.79
C LYS A 445 15.35 -8.60 -26.68
N MET A 446 15.88 -7.38 -26.78
CA MET A 446 15.36 -6.35 -27.69
C MET A 446 15.42 -6.79 -29.16
N GLN A 447 16.49 -7.48 -29.57
CA GLN A 447 16.64 -8.00 -30.94
C GLN A 447 15.64 -9.12 -31.28
N GLN A 448 15.04 -9.76 -30.28
CA GLN A 448 14.02 -10.79 -30.47
C GLN A 448 12.61 -10.21 -30.69
N LEU A 449 12.42 -8.91 -30.47
CA LEU A 449 11.15 -8.23 -30.70
C LEU A 449 10.96 -8.00 -32.21
N GLN A 450 10.21 -8.87 -32.87
CA GLN A 450 9.98 -8.80 -34.32
C GLN A 450 9.26 -7.52 -34.76
N VAL A 451 8.31 -7.03 -33.94
CA VAL A 451 7.56 -5.79 -34.18
C VAL A 451 7.53 -5.00 -32.88
N CYS A 452 8.21 -3.86 -32.84
CA CYS A 452 8.22 -2.94 -31.71
C CYS A 452 7.75 -1.56 -32.18
N PRO A 453 6.66 -1.00 -31.61
CA PRO A 453 6.27 0.36 -31.94
C PRO A 453 7.35 1.37 -31.51
N GLU A 454 7.29 2.57 -32.10
CA GLU A 454 8.34 3.59 -31.96
C GLU A 454 8.53 4.02 -30.49
N ASP A 455 7.45 4.29 -29.76
CA ASP A 455 7.50 4.75 -28.36
C ASP A 455 8.18 3.71 -27.45
N GLU A 456 7.78 2.43 -27.53
CA GLU A 456 8.40 1.34 -26.77
C GLU A 456 9.87 1.14 -27.14
N SER A 457 10.21 1.24 -28.43
CA SER A 457 11.58 1.10 -28.93
C SER A 457 12.50 2.20 -28.41
N ILE A 458 12.02 3.45 -28.38
CA ILE A 458 12.74 4.59 -27.83
C ILE A 458 13.03 4.36 -26.34
N ILE A 459 12.03 3.94 -25.57
CA ILE A 459 12.21 3.66 -24.14
C ILE A 459 13.23 2.54 -23.92
N LEU A 460 13.05 1.38 -24.58
CA LEU A 460 13.96 0.24 -24.43
C LEU A 460 15.41 0.61 -24.79
N SER A 461 15.59 1.38 -25.86
CA SER A 461 16.91 1.88 -26.28
C SER A 461 17.50 2.85 -25.25
N SER A 462 16.69 3.73 -24.65
CA SER A 462 17.11 4.62 -23.58
C SER A 462 17.57 3.86 -22.33
N LEU A 463 16.80 2.85 -21.91
CA LEU A 463 17.14 1.98 -20.78
C LEU A 463 18.46 1.23 -21.04
N TYR A 464 18.61 0.64 -22.23
CA TYR A 464 19.84 -0.02 -22.64
C TYR A 464 21.04 0.93 -22.61
N ASN A 465 20.95 2.09 -23.27
CA ASN A 465 22.06 3.04 -23.35
C ASN A 465 22.46 3.56 -21.96
N THR A 466 21.48 3.82 -21.10
CA THR A 466 21.71 4.23 -19.72
C THR A 466 22.52 3.18 -18.98
N ALA A 467 22.09 1.91 -18.99
CA ALA A 467 22.78 0.82 -18.31
C ALA A 467 24.17 0.53 -18.91
N ALA A 468 24.29 0.52 -20.24
CA ALA A 468 25.55 0.23 -20.94
C ALA A 468 26.62 1.30 -20.74
N SER A 469 26.22 2.56 -20.50
CA SER A 469 27.15 3.68 -20.30
C SER A 469 27.82 3.70 -18.93
N LEU A 470 27.33 2.90 -17.97
CA LEU A 470 27.81 2.92 -16.59
C LEU A 470 29.21 2.32 -16.46
N THR A 471 30.08 3.01 -15.72
CA THR A 471 31.44 2.54 -15.46
C THR A 471 31.81 2.65 -13.99
N VAL A 472 32.69 1.77 -13.53
CA VAL A 472 33.21 1.78 -12.14
C VAL A 472 33.90 3.10 -11.80
N LYS A 473 34.49 3.76 -12.81
CA LYS A 473 35.14 5.06 -12.62
C LYS A 473 34.19 6.11 -12.06
N GLN A 474 32.92 6.11 -12.47
CA GLN A 474 31.91 7.04 -11.96
C GLN A 474 31.68 6.85 -10.45
N VAL A 475 31.77 5.60 -9.96
CA VAL A 475 31.68 5.29 -8.53
C VAL A 475 32.94 5.76 -7.80
N GLU A 476 34.12 5.52 -8.37
CA GLU A 476 35.41 5.96 -7.81
C GLU A 476 35.50 7.50 -7.73
N ASP A 477 34.93 8.19 -8.72
CA ASP A 477 34.85 9.65 -8.81
C ASP A 477 33.70 10.24 -7.97
N ASN A 478 32.91 9.40 -7.27
CA ASN A 478 31.73 9.80 -6.49
C ASN A 478 30.69 10.61 -7.29
N GLU A 479 30.45 10.23 -8.53
CA GLU A 479 29.38 10.83 -9.33
C GLU A 479 28.01 10.59 -8.68
N THR A 480 27.14 11.58 -8.79
CA THR A 480 25.75 11.45 -8.33
C THR A 480 24.93 10.77 -9.42
N PHE A 481 24.50 9.55 -9.15
CA PHE A 481 23.62 8.79 -10.04
C PHE A 481 22.16 9.22 -9.85
N ASP A 482 21.37 9.20 -10.92
CA ASP A 482 19.91 9.42 -10.87
C ASP A 482 19.22 8.52 -11.91
N PHE A 483 18.54 7.49 -11.41
CA PHE A 483 17.80 6.52 -12.21
C PHE A 483 16.28 6.66 -12.04
N ARG A 484 15.79 7.80 -11.53
CA ARG A 484 14.35 8.06 -11.41
C ARG A 484 13.65 7.99 -12.78
N ALA A 485 14.28 8.56 -13.80
CA ALA A 485 13.79 8.48 -15.18
C ALA A 485 13.74 7.04 -15.70
N PHE A 486 14.81 6.26 -15.47
CA PHE A 486 14.88 4.84 -15.84
C PHE A 486 13.71 4.04 -15.23
N ARG A 487 13.49 4.18 -13.92
CA ARG A 487 12.41 3.48 -13.21
C ARG A 487 11.02 3.92 -13.68
N LEU A 488 10.83 5.21 -13.94
CA LEU A 488 9.57 5.74 -14.46
C LEU A 488 9.30 5.26 -15.89
N ASP A 489 10.33 5.19 -16.74
CA ASP A 489 10.21 4.70 -18.11
C ASP A 489 9.88 3.21 -18.16
N TRP A 490 10.43 2.39 -17.26
CA TRP A 490 9.95 1.01 -17.10
C TRP A 490 8.48 0.96 -16.71
N PHE A 491 8.03 1.81 -15.79
CA PHE A 491 6.63 1.86 -15.39
C PHE A 491 5.71 2.34 -16.54
N ARG A 492 6.14 3.31 -17.36
CA ARG A 492 5.45 3.69 -18.60
C ARG A 492 5.34 2.51 -19.55
N LEU A 493 6.45 1.81 -19.79
CA LEU A 493 6.50 0.66 -20.69
C LEU A 493 5.61 -0.49 -20.21
N GLN A 494 5.55 -0.75 -18.89
CA GLN A 494 4.57 -1.69 -18.31
C GLN A 494 3.14 -1.31 -18.69
N THR A 495 2.77 -0.03 -18.62
CA THR A 495 1.42 0.42 -19.02
C THR A 495 1.16 0.13 -20.49
N PHE A 496 2.11 0.46 -21.37
CA PHE A 496 1.96 0.30 -22.82
C PHE A 496 1.81 -1.18 -23.19
N MET A 497 2.67 -2.03 -22.63
CA MET A 497 2.68 -3.48 -22.88
C MET A 497 1.56 -4.25 -22.17
N SER A 498 0.86 -3.62 -21.23
CA SER A 498 -0.24 -4.25 -20.47
C SER A 498 -1.62 -3.92 -21.03
N ALA A 499 -1.74 -2.93 -21.89
CA ALA A 499 -2.94 -2.66 -22.68
C ALA A 499 -2.99 -3.57 -23.92
N LYS A 500 -3.98 -3.37 -24.78
CA LYS A 500 -3.96 -3.94 -26.14
C LYS A 500 -2.82 -3.32 -26.95
N SER A 501 -1.64 -3.94 -26.92
CA SER A 501 -0.43 -3.53 -27.66
C SER A 501 0.06 -4.64 -28.59
N ALA A 502 0.89 -4.26 -29.57
CA ALA A 502 1.61 -5.18 -30.44
C ALA A 502 2.66 -6.02 -29.68
N ILE A 503 3.26 -5.43 -28.63
CA ILE A 503 4.12 -6.14 -27.68
C ILE A 503 3.36 -6.26 -26.36
N ARG A 504 2.79 -7.43 -26.09
CA ARG A 504 2.13 -7.66 -24.82
C ARG A 504 3.11 -8.23 -23.81
N ILE A 505 3.09 -7.71 -22.59
CA ILE A 505 4.02 -8.13 -21.53
C ILE A 505 3.91 -9.62 -21.19
N VAL A 506 2.71 -10.20 -21.34
CA VAL A 506 2.45 -11.62 -21.12
C VAL A 506 3.16 -12.54 -22.12
N ASP A 507 3.47 -12.04 -23.31
CA ASP A 507 4.17 -12.79 -24.35
C ASP A 507 5.70 -12.74 -24.16
N PHE A 508 6.20 -11.83 -23.32
CA PHE A 508 7.63 -11.61 -23.06
C PHE A 508 7.97 -11.58 -21.55
N PRO A 509 7.66 -12.65 -20.79
CA PRO A 509 7.87 -12.67 -19.34
C PRO A 509 9.35 -12.50 -18.95
N ASP A 510 10.29 -13.07 -19.71
CA ASP A 510 11.72 -12.96 -19.39
C ASP A 510 12.28 -11.54 -19.57
N LEU A 511 11.71 -10.76 -20.49
CA LEU A 511 12.03 -9.34 -20.63
C LEU A 511 11.52 -8.55 -19.41
N ALA A 512 10.29 -8.83 -18.98
CA ALA A 512 9.70 -8.20 -17.79
C ALA A 512 10.50 -8.52 -16.52
N ARG A 513 10.92 -9.78 -16.33
CA ARG A 513 11.77 -10.22 -15.20
C ARG A 513 13.14 -9.56 -15.21
N LEU A 514 13.75 -9.43 -16.38
CA LEU A 514 15.02 -8.72 -16.53
C LEU A 514 14.88 -7.25 -16.13
N LEU A 515 13.87 -6.55 -16.67
CA LEU A 515 13.64 -5.14 -16.37
C LEU A 515 13.27 -4.89 -14.90
N ASP A 516 12.51 -5.81 -14.27
CA ASP A 516 12.27 -5.80 -12.82
C ASP A 516 13.59 -5.93 -12.02
N SER A 517 14.46 -6.87 -12.42
CA SER A 517 15.78 -7.04 -11.81
C SER A 517 16.65 -5.79 -12.00
N MET A 518 16.65 -5.20 -13.19
CA MET A 518 17.38 -3.96 -13.48
C MET A 518 16.87 -2.81 -12.61
N VAL A 519 15.57 -2.69 -12.38
CA VAL A 519 15.03 -1.68 -11.46
C VAL A 519 15.58 -1.87 -10.05
N PHE A 520 15.59 -3.10 -9.53
CA PHE A 520 16.23 -3.38 -8.25
C PHE A 520 17.72 -2.99 -8.27
N HIS A 521 18.46 -3.36 -9.31
CA HIS A 521 19.89 -3.00 -9.45
C HIS A 521 20.11 -1.48 -9.50
N THR A 522 19.27 -0.71 -10.20
CA THR A 522 19.38 0.76 -10.18
C THR A 522 19.19 1.31 -8.77
N LYS A 523 18.23 0.78 -7.98
CA LYS A 523 18.01 1.22 -6.60
C LYS A 523 19.23 0.99 -5.71
N MET A 524 20.01 -0.05 -5.98
CA MET A 524 21.26 -0.33 -5.26
C MET A 524 22.38 0.67 -5.55
N VAL A 525 22.20 1.50 -6.58
CA VAL A 525 23.15 2.53 -6.97
C VAL A 525 22.74 3.91 -6.45
N ASP A 526 21.48 4.33 -6.67
CA ASP A 526 21.04 5.72 -6.42
C ASP A 526 19.97 5.89 -5.34
N ASN A 527 19.44 4.82 -4.75
CA ASN A 527 18.19 4.87 -3.97
C ASN A 527 18.25 3.98 -2.71
N LEU A 528 19.43 3.88 -2.10
CA LEU A 528 19.70 3.02 -0.94
C LEU A 528 18.97 3.52 0.32
N ASP A 529 18.89 4.83 0.55
CA ASP A 529 18.20 5.35 1.73
C ASP A 529 16.68 5.14 1.65
N GLU A 530 16.08 5.35 0.49
CA GLU A 530 14.65 5.14 0.27
C GLU A 530 14.26 3.67 0.37
N ILE A 531 15.07 2.72 -0.13
CA ILE A 531 14.76 1.29 0.04
C ILE A 531 14.94 0.85 1.50
N LEU A 532 15.87 1.47 2.25
CA LEU A 532 15.95 1.27 3.70
C LEU A 532 14.69 1.78 4.40
N VAL A 533 14.14 2.93 3.99
CA VAL A 533 12.85 3.42 4.50
C VAL A 533 11.71 2.46 4.13
N GLU A 534 11.61 2.04 2.86
CA GLU A 534 10.57 1.12 2.37
C GLU A 534 10.52 -0.20 3.18
N THR A 535 11.70 -0.75 3.48
CA THR A 535 11.85 -2.09 4.06
C THR A 535 12.03 -2.09 5.58
N SER A 536 12.35 -0.97 6.22
CA SER A 536 12.65 -0.96 7.67
C SER A 536 12.22 0.30 8.42
N ASP A 537 11.37 1.16 7.84
CA ASP A 537 10.78 2.25 8.59
C ASP A 537 9.93 1.75 9.77
N LEU A 538 10.15 2.38 10.92
CA LEU A 538 9.46 2.13 12.18
C LEU A 538 8.95 3.46 12.79
N SER A 539 8.70 4.46 11.95
CA SER A 539 8.10 5.75 12.35
C SER A 539 6.75 5.60 13.08
N ILE A 540 6.12 4.42 13.01
CA ILE A 540 4.91 4.06 13.76
C ILE A 540 5.07 4.18 15.29
N PHE A 541 6.30 4.16 15.81
CA PHE A 541 6.55 4.38 17.24
C PHE A 541 6.31 5.82 17.69
N CYS A 542 6.28 6.77 16.74
CA CYS A 542 5.93 8.17 16.98
C CYS A 542 4.41 8.34 17.08
#